data_AF-A0A6S7IYE1-F1
#
_entry.id   AF-A0A6S7IYE1-F1
#
_cell.length_a   1.000
_cell.length_b   1.000
_cell.length_c   1.000
_cell.angle_alpha   90.00
_cell.angle_beta   90.00
_cell.angle_gamma   90.00
#
_symmetry.space_group_name_H-M   'P 1'
#
loop_
_entity.id
_entity.type
_entity.pdbx_description
1 polymer ?
#
loop_
_entity_poly.entity_id
_entity_poly.type
_entity_poly.pdbx_seq_one_letter_code
_entity_poly.pdbx_strand_id
1 'polypeptide(L)'
;MQGVMQKHQISWDNCVGVGVDNTSVNMGCNNSIKTRVLQQNGAIFIMGCPCHIVHNTAGKAAEACETREDPVIPVIDDEMSAFLRKLASKFVIVQEIRNVNGNFRAMDFKDQDNQLSDNQLFVGFLTRTKLRELFNDGDISEHDQAKFYRSVRAFYEQAMEYALLDLPLEDALLQNAGFVNFHVRETATFQQVDYFVARFGDLLPFQSPREMDVLLDEFVEYQLLQDDDIPSDVWDKASIVIDDDTTYHRMDIVWHHISTLKAPDSRLRFSRLSKVAMLVLIIPHSNAEEERVFSMVRKNKTAFRPALDPKGMLSSILTIKLAHTEAAHQFEPNKELLKTAKSATRQIKEAHKSPKKKKIHFLPRETQALMKATEAFYKEGNFDPDAIWQCINNDESCQKLKITEKYGKMQLLNKVK
;
A
#
# COMPACT_ATOMS: atom_id res chain seq x y z
N MET A 1 -9.30 19.42 32.03
CA MET A 1 -10.08 20.67 31.85
C MET A 1 -10.49 21.30 33.16
N GLN A 2 -11.27 20.62 34.04
CA GLN A 2 -11.71 21.15 35.35
C GLN A 2 -10.60 21.85 36.16
N GLY A 3 -9.48 21.18 36.42
CA GLY A 3 -8.38 21.73 37.21
C GLY A 3 -7.71 22.95 36.58
N VAL A 4 -7.75 23.07 35.25
CA VAL A 4 -7.22 24.25 34.53
C VAL A 4 -8.19 25.42 34.68
N MET A 5 -9.49 25.19 34.52
CA MET A 5 -10.50 26.23 34.72
C MET A 5 -10.50 26.77 36.15
N GLN A 6 -10.37 25.88 37.14
CA GLN A 6 -10.22 26.25 38.56
C GLN A 6 -8.95 27.06 38.81
N LYS A 7 -7.82 26.64 38.25
CA LYS A 7 -6.54 27.38 38.35
C LYS A 7 -6.66 28.81 37.80
N HIS A 8 -7.45 29.00 36.75
CA HIS A 8 -7.64 30.29 36.09
C HIS A 8 -8.92 31.03 36.54
N GLN A 9 -9.64 30.53 37.55
CA GLN A 9 -10.88 31.11 38.06
C GLN A 9 -11.96 31.35 36.98
N ILE A 10 -12.02 30.47 35.97
CA ILE A 10 -13.00 30.56 34.89
C ILE A 10 -14.20 29.67 35.25
N SER A 11 -15.38 30.28 35.45
CA SER A 11 -16.61 29.52 35.66
C SER A 11 -17.05 28.79 34.39
N TRP A 12 -17.65 27.60 34.55
CA TRP A 12 -18.31 26.89 33.47
C TRP A 12 -19.51 27.65 32.90
N ASP A 13 -20.14 28.50 33.70
CA ASP A 13 -21.26 29.36 33.25
C ASP A 13 -20.81 30.40 32.22
N ASN A 14 -19.52 30.76 32.23
CA ASN A 14 -18.94 31.72 31.28
C ASN A 14 -18.44 31.04 29.99
N CYS A 15 -18.52 29.70 29.90
CA CYS A 15 -18.18 28.98 28.69
C CYS A 15 -19.37 28.98 27.75
N VAL A 16 -19.22 29.63 26.61
CA VAL A 16 -20.27 29.71 25.57
C VAL A 16 -20.11 28.65 24.48
N GLY A 17 -18.90 28.13 24.28
CA GLY A 17 -18.67 27.08 23.29
C GLY A 17 -17.34 26.35 23.46
N VAL A 18 -17.29 25.13 22.92
CA VAL A 18 -16.10 24.26 22.93
C VAL A 18 -15.92 23.63 21.55
N GLY A 19 -14.75 23.87 20.94
CA GLY A 19 -14.32 23.21 19.70
C GLY A 19 -13.40 22.05 20.00
N VAL A 20 -13.71 20.86 19.48
CA VAL A 20 -12.89 19.64 19.62
C VAL A 20 -12.82 18.88 18.32
N ASP A 21 -11.79 18.06 18.13
CA ASP A 21 -11.76 17.15 16.98
C ASP A 21 -12.90 16.12 17.01
N ASN A 22 -13.13 15.45 15.87
CA ASN A 22 -14.28 14.56 15.67
C ASN A 22 -14.05 13.12 16.13
N THR A 23 -12.99 12.84 16.90
CA THR A 23 -12.74 11.49 17.40
C THR A 23 -13.83 11.05 18.39
N SER A 24 -14.06 9.74 18.50
CA SER A 24 -15.09 9.19 19.38
C SER A 24 -14.87 9.53 20.87
N VAL A 25 -13.61 9.67 21.28
CA VAL A 25 -13.24 10.10 22.64
C VAL A 25 -13.65 11.56 22.94
N ASN A 26 -13.83 12.38 21.89
CA ASN A 26 -14.18 13.79 22.02
C ASN A 26 -15.66 14.05 21.75
N MET A 27 -16.25 13.39 20.74
CA MET A 27 -17.63 13.65 20.28
C MET A 27 -18.62 12.50 20.51
N GLY A 28 -18.16 11.34 20.97
CA GLY A 28 -18.98 10.14 21.15
C GLY A 28 -20.09 10.28 22.22
N CYS A 29 -21.06 9.37 22.19
CA CYS A 29 -22.23 9.42 23.08
C CYS A 29 -21.94 8.95 24.52
N ASN A 30 -20.82 8.25 24.74
CA ASN A 30 -20.47 7.66 26.03
C ASN A 30 -19.13 8.20 26.51
N ASN A 31 -19.14 8.89 27.67
CA ASN A 31 -17.93 9.30 28.39
C ASN A 31 -16.90 10.11 27.56
N SER A 32 -17.40 10.89 26.59
CA SER A 32 -16.60 11.78 25.75
C SER A 32 -16.42 13.17 26.35
N ILE A 33 -15.50 13.98 25.81
CA ILE A 33 -15.39 15.40 26.16
C ILE A 33 -16.74 16.11 26.01
N LYS A 34 -17.46 15.86 24.90
CA LYS A 34 -18.82 16.37 24.69
C LYS A 34 -19.73 16.08 25.87
N THR A 35 -19.85 14.80 26.26
CA THR A 35 -20.76 14.41 27.35
C THR A 35 -20.34 14.99 28.70
N ARG A 36 -19.04 15.10 28.98
CA ARG A 36 -18.52 15.65 30.24
C ARG A 36 -18.66 17.17 30.34
N VAL A 37 -18.54 17.88 29.22
CA VAL A 37 -18.74 19.33 29.16
C VAL A 37 -20.22 19.67 29.35
N LEU A 38 -21.12 18.95 28.67
CA LEU A 38 -22.56 19.13 28.83
C LEU A 38 -23.06 18.82 30.26
N GLN A 39 -22.38 17.93 30.99
CA GLN A 39 -22.67 17.68 32.41
C GLN A 39 -22.30 18.86 33.32
N GLN A 40 -21.32 19.69 32.94
CA GLN A 40 -20.93 20.87 33.72
C GLN A 40 -21.76 22.09 33.36
N ASN A 41 -22.07 22.27 32.07
CA ASN A 41 -22.99 23.31 31.60
C ASN A 41 -23.74 22.79 30.37
N GLY A 42 -25.04 22.54 30.54
CA GLY A 42 -25.90 22.00 29.50
C GLY A 42 -26.21 22.97 28.35
N ALA A 43 -25.92 24.26 28.51
CA ALA A 43 -26.15 25.29 27.50
C ALA A 43 -24.92 25.53 26.58
N ILE A 44 -23.79 24.86 26.82
CA ILE A 44 -22.58 25.01 25.99
C ILE A 44 -22.81 24.47 24.58
N PHE A 45 -22.45 25.29 23.59
CA PHE A 45 -22.40 24.87 22.19
C PHE A 45 -21.12 24.07 21.90
N ILE A 46 -21.25 22.85 21.39
CA ILE A 46 -20.11 21.95 21.11
C ILE A 46 -20.01 21.73 19.61
N MET A 47 -18.90 22.18 19.02
CA MET A 47 -18.62 22.07 17.59
C MET A 47 -17.50 21.05 17.35
N GLY A 48 -17.76 20.06 16.51
CA GLY A 48 -16.71 19.20 15.96
C GLY A 48 -15.87 19.97 14.92
N CYS A 49 -14.56 19.74 14.87
CA CYS A 49 -13.66 20.36 13.91
C CYS A 49 -14.09 20.12 12.45
N PRO A 50 -14.58 21.14 11.72
CA PRO A 50 -15.04 20.99 10.34
C PRO A 50 -13.91 20.52 9.41
N CYS A 51 -12.67 20.98 9.65
CA CYS A 51 -11.50 20.54 8.90
C CYS A 51 -11.23 19.05 9.07
N HIS A 52 -11.47 18.50 10.26
CA HIS A 52 -11.29 17.08 10.55
C HIS A 52 -12.42 16.22 9.95
N ILE A 53 -13.65 16.74 9.87
CA ILE A 53 -14.75 16.10 9.15
C ILE A 53 -14.44 16.02 7.65
N VAL A 54 -13.97 17.12 7.07
CA VAL A 54 -13.57 17.18 5.66
C VAL A 54 -12.41 16.21 5.40
N HIS A 55 -11.36 16.24 6.24
CA HIS A 55 -10.23 15.33 6.13
C HIS A 55 -10.65 13.85 6.26
N ASN A 56 -11.51 13.52 7.23
CA ASN A 56 -12.00 12.14 7.40
C ASN A 56 -12.93 11.72 6.26
N THR A 57 -13.74 12.63 5.72
CA THR A 57 -14.59 12.35 4.55
C THR A 57 -13.73 12.11 3.31
N ALA A 58 -12.70 12.93 3.09
CA ALA A 58 -11.74 12.75 2.00
C ALA A 58 -10.92 11.45 2.18
N GLY A 59 -10.46 11.16 3.40
CA GLY A 59 -9.74 9.93 3.74
C GLY A 59 -10.62 8.68 3.59
N LYS A 60 -11.90 8.73 4.00
CA LYS A 60 -12.86 7.63 3.79
C LYS A 60 -13.23 7.45 2.32
N ALA A 61 -13.31 8.54 1.55
CA ALA A 61 -13.51 8.47 0.11
C ALA A 61 -12.28 7.88 -0.59
N ALA A 62 -11.07 8.21 -0.14
CA ALA A 62 -9.83 7.60 -0.61
C ALA A 62 -9.74 6.11 -0.23
N GLU A 63 -10.12 5.72 1.00
CA GLU A 63 -10.25 4.30 1.40
C GLU A 63 -11.24 3.53 0.51
N ALA A 64 -12.30 4.19 0.01
CA ALA A 64 -13.22 3.58 -0.95
C ALA A 64 -12.59 3.39 -2.34
N CYS A 65 -11.64 4.24 -2.73
CA CYS A 65 -10.81 4.05 -3.94
C CYS A 65 -9.75 2.95 -3.76
N GLU A 66 -9.26 2.69 -2.54
CA GLU A 66 -8.17 1.74 -2.24
C GLU A 66 -8.57 0.25 -2.26
N THR A 67 -9.83 -0.11 -2.55
CA THR A 67 -10.33 -1.49 -2.42
C THR A 67 -10.62 -2.24 -3.73
N ARG A 68 -10.41 -1.61 -4.89
CA ARG A 68 -10.64 -2.28 -6.19
C ARG A 68 -9.43 -3.13 -6.58
N GLU A 69 -9.64 -4.43 -6.72
CA GLU A 69 -8.65 -5.40 -7.25
C GLU A 69 -8.69 -5.49 -8.78
N ASP A 70 -9.66 -4.85 -9.43
CA ASP A 70 -9.81 -4.85 -10.87
C ASP A 70 -8.99 -3.72 -11.53
N PRO A 71 -8.51 -3.92 -12.77
CA PRO A 71 -7.64 -2.95 -13.43
C PRO A 71 -8.44 -1.75 -13.93
N VAL A 72 -8.42 -0.67 -13.15
CA VAL A 72 -9.16 0.57 -13.46
C VAL A 72 -8.37 1.58 -14.27
N ILE A 73 -7.08 1.33 -14.59
CA ILE A 73 -6.23 2.23 -15.41
C ILE A 73 -6.97 2.85 -16.61
N PRO A 74 -7.76 2.10 -17.42
CA PRO A 74 -8.45 2.67 -18.58
C PRO A 74 -9.52 3.73 -18.27
N VAL A 75 -10.00 3.82 -17.03
CA VAL A 75 -11.07 4.74 -16.63
C VAL A 75 -10.60 5.84 -15.67
N ILE A 76 -9.36 5.79 -15.16
CA ILE A 76 -8.89 6.75 -14.14
C ILE A 76 -8.95 8.20 -14.64
N ASP A 77 -8.54 8.48 -15.87
CA ASP A 77 -8.57 9.84 -16.43
C ASP A 77 -10.00 10.40 -16.52
N ASP A 78 -10.94 9.57 -16.98
CA ASP A 78 -12.37 9.89 -17.05
C ASP A 78 -12.96 10.11 -15.65
N GLU A 79 -12.62 9.27 -14.69
CA GLU A 79 -13.10 9.38 -13.30
C GLU A 79 -12.56 10.63 -12.60
N MET A 80 -11.27 10.97 -12.80
CA MET A 80 -10.71 12.23 -12.30
C MET A 80 -11.42 13.43 -12.91
N SER A 81 -11.68 13.39 -14.22
CA SER A 81 -12.41 14.44 -14.93
C SER A 81 -13.86 14.55 -14.45
N ALA A 82 -14.54 13.43 -14.21
CA ALA A 82 -15.89 13.38 -13.67
C ALA A 82 -15.94 13.93 -12.23
N PHE A 83 -14.96 13.57 -11.39
CA PHE A 83 -14.81 14.09 -10.04
C PHE A 83 -14.64 15.60 -10.04
N LEU A 84 -13.71 16.15 -10.83
CA LEU A 84 -13.48 17.58 -10.94
C LEU A 84 -14.71 18.31 -11.48
N ARG A 85 -15.39 17.76 -12.48
CA ARG A 85 -16.66 18.30 -13.00
C ARG A 85 -17.74 18.34 -11.91
N LYS A 86 -17.86 17.27 -11.13
CA LYS A 86 -18.82 17.16 -10.03
C LYS A 86 -18.50 18.16 -8.92
N LEU A 87 -17.23 18.34 -8.58
CA LEU A 87 -16.77 19.33 -7.60
C LEU A 87 -17.03 20.76 -8.09
N ALA A 88 -16.63 21.09 -9.32
CA ALA A 88 -16.87 22.39 -9.94
C ALA A 88 -18.37 22.72 -9.99
N SER A 89 -19.23 21.74 -10.32
CA SER A 89 -20.69 21.93 -10.38
C SER A 89 -21.33 22.40 -9.07
N LYS A 90 -20.62 22.30 -7.94
CA LYS A 90 -21.09 22.75 -6.62
C LYS A 90 -21.03 24.26 -6.44
N PHE A 91 -20.16 24.95 -7.18
CA PHE A 91 -19.87 26.37 -6.95
C PHE A 91 -19.56 27.20 -8.20
N VAL A 92 -19.25 26.58 -9.34
CA VAL A 92 -18.95 27.23 -10.62
C VAL A 92 -20.17 27.16 -11.55
N ILE A 93 -20.38 28.19 -12.38
CA ILE A 93 -21.46 28.21 -13.36
C ILE A 93 -21.27 27.12 -14.44
N VAL A 94 -22.38 26.54 -14.90
CA VAL A 94 -22.36 25.42 -15.86
C VAL A 94 -21.71 25.80 -17.20
N GLN A 95 -21.85 27.07 -17.63
CA GLN A 95 -21.24 27.55 -18.87
C GLN A 95 -19.71 27.45 -18.81
N GLU A 96 -19.11 27.89 -17.70
CA GLU A 96 -17.66 27.85 -17.52
C GLU A 96 -17.14 26.42 -17.45
N ILE A 97 -17.86 25.52 -16.77
CA ILE A 97 -17.52 24.09 -16.72
C ILE A 97 -17.54 23.45 -18.13
N ARG A 98 -18.42 23.91 -19.03
CA ARG A 98 -18.51 23.41 -20.40
C ARG A 98 -17.40 23.97 -21.30
N ASN A 99 -17.05 25.24 -21.14
CA ASN A 99 -16.04 25.92 -21.96
C ASN A 99 -14.66 25.28 -21.86
N VAL A 100 -14.35 24.73 -20.69
CA VAL A 100 -13.03 24.21 -20.34
C VAL A 100 -12.68 22.88 -21.04
N ASN A 101 -13.68 22.16 -21.58
CA ASN A 101 -13.52 20.92 -22.36
C ASN A 101 -12.50 19.90 -21.79
N GLY A 102 -12.48 19.74 -20.47
CA GLY A 102 -11.57 18.80 -19.76
C GLY A 102 -10.29 19.41 -19.21
N ASN A 103 -9.88 20.62 -19.62
CA ASN A 103 -8.69 21.30 -19.09
C ASN A 103 -8.98 22.09 -17.81
N PHE A 104 -9.30 21.41 -16.71
CA PHE A 104 -9.70 22.06 -15.46
C PHE A 104 -8.67 23.05 -14.88
N ARG A 105 -7.39 23.00 -15.31
CA ARG A 105 -6.35 23.96 -14.90
C ARG A 105 -6.55 25.35 -15.52
N ALA A 106 -7.19 25.43 -16.69
CA ALA A 106 -7.48 26.69 -17.36
C ALA A 106 -8.76 27.36 -16.83
N MET A 107 -9.51 26.71 -15.95
CA MET A 107 -10.76 27.24 -15.39
C MET A 107 -10.47 28.37 -14.40
N ASP A 108 -11.04 29.56 -14.63
CA ASP A 108 -10.97 30.65 -13.66
C ASP A 108 -12.12 30.54 -12.64
N PHE A 109 -11.99 29.55 -11.76
CA PHE A 109 -12.98 29.27 -10.71
C PHE A 109 -12.88 30.22 -9.50
N LYS A 110 -11.85 31.10 -9.45
CA LYS A 110 -11.66 32.08 -8.38
C LYS A 110 -12.35 33.41 -8.69
N ASP A 111 -12.59 33.71 -9.96
CA ASP A 111 -13.43 34.84 -10.36
C ASP A 111 -14.88 34.62 -9.87
N GLN A 112 -15.39 35.59 -9.12
CA GLN A 112 -16.73 35.55 -8.54
C GLN A 112 -17.82 35.61 -9.62
N ASP A 113 -17.54 36.20 -10.79
CA ASP A 113 -18.48 36.26 -11.91
C ASP A 113 -18.66 34.88 -12.58
N ASN A 114 -17.66 34.00 -12.44
CA ASN A 114 -17.71 32.62 -12.90
C ASN A 114 -18.32 31.65 -11.87
N GLN A 115 -18.65 32.14 -10.66
CA GLN A 115 -19.23 31.34 -9.60
C GLN A 115 -20.76 31.44 -9.55
N LEU A 116 -21.40 30.39 -9.04
CA LEU A 116 -22.83 30.40 -8.74
C LEU A 116 -23.14 31.45 -7.67
N SER A 117 -24.31 32.08 -7.76
CA SER A 117 -24.82 32.97 -6.70
C SER A 117 -25.00 32.23 -5.37
N ASP A 118 -25.04 32.97 -4.24
CA ASP A 118 -25.15 32.39 -2.89
C ASP A 118 -26.32 31.41 -2.75
N ASN A 119 -27.47 31.73 -3.35
CA ASN A 119 -28.67 30.88 -3.32
C ASN A 119 -28.56 29.61 -4.17
N GLN A 120 -27.59 29.57 -5.09
CA GLN A 120 -27.35 28.46 -6.00
C GLN A 120 -26.18 27.57 -5.55
N LEU A 121 -25.28 28.06 -4.70
CA LEU A 121 -24.20 27.28 -4.10
C LEU A 121 -24.70 26.00 -3.45
N PHE A 122 -24.05 24.88 -3.75
CA PHE A 122 -24.40 23.62 -3.14
C PHE A 122 -23.92 23.56 -1.68
N VAL A 123 -24.86 23.58 -0.73
CA VAL A 123 -24.59 23.44 0.71
C VAL A 123 -25.33 22.26 1.34
N GLY A 124 -26.09 21.52 0.52
CA GLY A 124 -27.04 20.49 0.96
C GLY A 124 -28.41 21.07 1.34
N PHE A 125 -29.47 20.29 1.10
CA PHE A 125 -30.85 20.75 1.34
C PHE A 125 -31.12 20.99 2.83
N LEU A 126 -30.69 20.08 3.70
CA LEU A 126 -30.84 20.22 5.16
C LEU A 126 -30.18 21.49 5.69
N THR A 127 -28.91 21.73 5.32
CA THR A 127 -28.17 22.93 5.71
C THR A 127 -28.87 24.20 5.24
N ARG A 128 -29.35 24.22 4.00
CA ARG A 128 -30.04 25.37 3.42
C ARG A 128 -31.36 25.66 4.15
N THR A 129 -32.15 24.62 4.42
CA THR A 129 -33.39 24.76 5.19
C THR A 129 -33.10 25.30 6.59
N LYS A 130 -32.08 24.74 7.26
CA LYS A 130 -31.73 25.20 8.61
C LYS A 130 -31.22 26.64 8.63
N LEU A 131 -30.41 27.04 7.65
CA LEU A 131 -29.92 28.42 7.51
C LEU A 131 -31.08 29.41 7.30
N ARG A 132 -32.12 29.02 6.53
CA ARG A 132 -33.32 29.84 6.34
C ARG A 132 -34.16 29.94 7.61
N GLU A 133 -34.34 28.84 8.34
CA GLU A 133 -35.03 28.85 9.64
C GLU A 133 -34.35 29.82 10.61
N LEU A 134 -33.03 29.68 10.82
CA LEU A 134 -32.27 30.55 11.71
C LEU A 134 -32.35 32.03 11.31
N PHE A 135 -32.37 32.31 10.00
CA PHE A 135 -32.50 33.68 9.51
C PHE A 135 -33.90 34.25 9.79
N ASN A 136 -34.95 33.45 9.55
CA ASN A 136 -36.33 33.86 9.78
C ASN A 136 -36.64 34.03 11.28
N ASP A 137 -36.02 33.21 12.13
CA ASP A 137 -36.15 33.27 13.58
C ASP A 137 -35.36 34.43 14.20
N GLY A 138 -34.52 35.11 13.39
CA GLY A 138 -33.67 36.23 13.83
C GLY A 138 -32.41 35.79 14.58
N ASP A 139 -32.11 34.50 14.61
CA ASP A 139 -30.93 33.92 15.27
C ASP A 139 -29.61 34.25 14.52
N ILE A 140 -29.70 34.55 13.22
CA ILE A 140 -28.56 34.98 12.39
C ILE A 140 -28.88 36.24 11.59
N SER A 141 -27.89 37.12 11.45
CA SER A 141 -27.99 38.33 10.65
C SER A 141 -27.69 38.08 9.16
N GLU A 142 -28.01 39.05 8.30
CA GLU A 142 -27.56 39.04 6.89
C GLU A 142 -26.04 38.96 6.77
N HIS A 143 -25.32 39.61 7.69
CA HIS A 143 -23.86 39.54 7.75
C HIS A 143 -23.36 38.12 8.03
N ASP A 144 -24.03 37.38 8.93
CA ASP A 144 -23.67 36.00 9.26
C ASP A 144 -23.95 35.06 8.08
N GLN A 145 -25.06 35.28 7.38
CA GLN A 145 -25.39 34.54 6.17
C GLN A 145 -24.36 34.79 5.05
N ALA A 146 -23.97 36.05 4.82
CA ALA A 146 -22.92 36.41 3.86
C ALA A 146 -21.56 35.81 4.25
N LYS A 147 -21.24 35.79 5.55
CA LYS A 147 -20.02 35.15 6.07
C LYS A 147 -20.03 33.63 5.84
N PHE A 148 -21.18 32.99 6.03
CA PHE A 148 -21.35 31.56 5.75
C PHE A 148 -21.09 31.25 4.27
N TYR A 149 -21.74 31.94 3.33
CA TYR A 149 -21.54 31.69 1.90
C TYR A 149 -20.13 32.00 1.43
N ARG A 150 -19.49 33.06 1.95
CA ARG A 150 -18.07 33.34 1.72
C ARG A 150 -17.17 32.18 2.16
N SER A 151 -17.48 31.57 3.31
CA SER A 151 -16.72 30.43 3.82
C SER A 151 -16.93 29.17 2.96
N VAL A 152 -18.15 28.97 2.44
CA VAL A 152 -18.46 27.88 1.49
C VAL A 152 -17.68 28.03 0.19
N ARG A 153 -17.57 29.25 -0.35
CA ARG A 153 -16.76 29.54 -1.55
C ARG A 153 -15.29 29.23 -1.32
N ALA A 154 -14.72 29.78 -0.25
CA ALA A 154 -13.33 29.53 0.12
C ALA A 154 -13.04 28.03 0.30
N PHE A 155 -13.99 27.28 0.88
CA PHE A 155 -13.87 25.82 0.99
C PHE A 155 -13.80 25.13 -0.38
N TYR A 156 -14.71 25.44 -1.30
CA TYR A 156 -14.72 24.81 -2.61
C TYR A 156 -13.54 25.23 -3.48
N GLU A 157 -13.14 26.50 -3.44
CA GLU A 157 -11.93 27.01 -4.10
C GLU A 157 -10.70 26.25 -3.60
N GLN A 158 -10.56 26.09 -2.28
CA GLN A 158 -9.43 25.36 -1.71
C GLN A 158 -9.46 23.87 -2.04
N ALA A 159 -10.64 23.25 -2.06
CA ALA A 159 -10.81 21.84 -2.43
C ALA A 159 -10.48 21.60 -3.91
N MET A 160 -10.91 22.50 -4.79
CA MET A 160 -10.59 22.46 -6.22
C MET A 160 -9.09 22.66 -6.45
N GLU A 161 -8.49 23.65 -5.79
CA GLU A 161 -7.04 23.91 -5.88
C GLU A 161 -6.22 22.71 -5.39
N TYR A 162 -6.60 22.11 -4.26
CA TYR A 162 -5.97 20.88 -3.76
C TYR A 162 -6.08 19.74 -4.80
N ALA A 163 -7.28 19.50 -5.33
CA ALA A 163 -7.48 18.45 -6.32
C ALA A 163 -6.65 18.68 -7.60
N LEU A 164 -6.54 19.91 -8.08
CA LEU A 164 -5.75 20.25 -9.27
C LEU A 164 -4.23 20.10 -9.07
N LEU A 165 -3.76 20.26 -7.82
CA LEU A 165 -2.35 20.12 -7.45
C LEU A 165 -1.95 18.67 -7.25
N ASP A 166 -2.80 17.86 -6.62
CA ASP A 166 -2.44 16.52 -6.17
C ASP A 166 -2.88 15.40 -7.13
N LEU A 167 -3.86 15.64 -8.01
CA LEU A 167 -4.26 14.66 -9.02
C LEU A 167 -3.29 14.68 -10.22
N PRO A 168 -2.94 13.51 -10.79
CA PRO A 168 -2.12 13.39 -11.99
C PRO A 168 -2.92 13.74 -13.25
N LEU A 169 -3.44 14.97 -13.32
CA LEU A 169 -4.16 15.48 -14.48
C LEU A 169 -3.21 15.62 -15.66
N GLU A 170 -3.73 15.33 -16.85
CA GLU A 170 -2.97 15.39 -18.10
C GLU A 170 -1.81 14.37 -18.16
N ASP A 171 -1.88 13.30 -17.37
CA ASP A 171 -0.92 12.22 -17.46
C ASP A 171 -1.10 11.44 -18.77
N ALA A 172 -0.07 11.48 -19.61
CA ALA A 172 -0.11 10.86 -20.93
C ALA A 172 -0.35 9.34 -20.87
N LEU A 173 0.07 8.63 -19.81
CA LEU A 173 -0.20 7.20 -19.70
C LEU A 173 -1.68 6.96 -19.45
N LEU A 174 -2.29 7.70 -18.52
CA LEU A 174 -3.71 7.56 -18.19
C LEU A 174 -4.61 7.96 -19.36
N GLN A 175 -4.31 9.07 -20.04
CA GLN A 175 -5.04 9.52 -21.23
C GLN A 175 -4.96 8.53 -22.39
N ASN A 176 -3.78 7.96 -22.62
CA ASN A 176 -3.62 6.96 -23.68
C ASN A 176 -4.23 5.63 -23.27
N ALA A 177 -4.29 5.25 -22.00
CA ALA A 177 -4.88 3.99 -21.57
C ALA A 177 -6.38 3.84 -21.89
N GLY A 178 -7.08 4.95 -22.15
CA GLY A 178 -8.51 4.97 -22.45
C GLY A 178 -8.94 4.04 -23.60
N PHE A 179 -8.07 3.77 -24.60
CA PHE A 179 -8.43 2.87 -25.73
C PHE A 179 -8.78 1.44 -25.28
N VAL A 180 -8.34 1.03 -24.09
CA VAL A 180 -8.61 -0.29 -23.52
C VAL A 180 -10.05 -0.39 -23.03
N ASN A 181 -10.72 0.73 -22.74
CA ASN A 181 -12.12 0.72 -22.40
C ASN A 181 -12.98 0.44 -23.65
N PHE A 182 -13.63 -0.72 -23.69
CA PHE A 182 -14.41 -1.18 -24.84
C PHE A 182 -15.54 -0.21 -25.24
N HIS A 183 -16.08 0.55 -24.28
CA HIS A 183 -17.18 1.48 -24.54
C HIS A 183 -16.76 2.73 -25.32
N VAL A 184 -15.47 3.06 -25.37
CA VAL A 184 -14.95 4.24 -26.08
C VAL A 184 -14.20 3.89 -27.37
N ARG A 185 -14.22 2.62 -27.77
CA ARG A 185 -13.47 2.08 -28.93
C ARG A 185 -13.70 2.85 -30.24
N GLU A 186 -14.92 3.34 -30.46
CA GLU A 186 -15.30 4.10 -31.67
C GLU A 186 -14.55 5.43 -31.75
N THR A 187 -14.25 6.03 -30.60
CA THR A 187 -13.57 7.33 -30.48
C THR A 187 -12.08 7.20 -30.16
N ALA A 188 -11.61 5.99 -29.83
CA ALA A 188 -10.22 5.71 -29.58
C ALA A 188 -9.37 5.99 -30.83
N THR A 189 -8.09 6.30 -30.62
CA THR A 189 -7.16 6.59 -31.72
C THR A 189 -5.97 5.65 -31.71
N PHE A 190 -5.42 5.36 -32.89
CA PHE A 190 -4.24 4.50 -32.99
C PHE A 190 -3.01 5.08 -32.27
N GLN A 191 -2.93 6.41 -32.14
CA GLN A 191 -1.88 7.08 -31.38
C GLN A 191 -1.81 6.59 -29.93
N GLN A 192 -2.96 6.24 -29.33
CA GLN A 192 -3.01 5.69 -27.98
C GLN A 192 -2.33 4.33 -27.89
N VAL A 193 -2.49 3.48 -28.91
CA VAL A 193 -1.83 2.17 -29.01
C VAL A 193 -0.33 2.34 -29.27
N ASP A 194 0.02 3.19 -30.24
CA ASP A 194 1.40 3.50 -30.61
C ASP A 194 2.21 4.04 -29.42
N TYR A 195 1.59 4.86 -28.57
CA TYR A 195 2.20 5.34 -27.33
C TYR A 195 2.73 4.19 -26.45
N PHE A 196 1.96 3.13 -26.26
CA PHE A 196 2.38 1.99 -25.43
C PHE A 196 3.43 1.12 -26.12
N VAL A 197 3.35 0.94 -27.44
CA VAL A 197 4.38 0.23 -28.21
C VAL A 197 5.72 0.97 -28.11
N ALA A 198 5.72 2.29 -28.28
CA ALA A 198 6.91 3.12 -28.15
C ALA A 198 7.46 3.12 -26.71
N ARG A 199 6.58 3.23 -25.70
CA ARG A 199 6.98 3.28 -24.29
C ARG A 199 7.51 1.95 -23.76
N PHE A 200 6.95 0.82 -24.22
CA PHE A 200 7.27 -0.53 -23.75
C PHE A 200 7.87 -1.42 -24.85
N GLY A 201 8.75 -0.87 -25.68
CA GLY A 201 9.30 -1.56 -26.86
C GLY A 201 10.02 -2.89 -26.57
N ASP A 202 10.55 -3.09 -25.35
CA ASP A 202 11.14 -4.37 -24.93
C ASP A 202 10.09 -5.47 -24.71
N LEU A 203 8.91 -5.08 -24.24
CA LEU A 203 7.78 -5.99 -23.97
C LEU A 203 6.85 -6.13 -25.18
N LEU A 204 6.79 -5.09 -26.02
CA LEU A 204 6.02 -4.98 -27.25
C LEU A 204 6.97 -4.73 -28.44
N PRO A 205 7.72 -5.75 -28.89
CA PRO A 205 8.74 -5.59 -29.93
C PRO A 205 8.11 -5.50 -31.34
N PHE A 206 7.16 -4.60 -31.54
CA PHE A 206 6.45 -4.36 -32.81
C PHE A 206 7.10 -3.22 -33.59
N GLN A 207 8.42 -3.26 -33.75
CA GLN A 207 9.19 -2.10 -34.20
C GLN A 207 9.29 -1.99 -35.72
N SER A 208 9.00 -3.07 -36.46
CA SER A 208 9.07 -3.04 -37.91
C SER A 208 7.80 -2.42 -38.53
N PRO A 209 7.91 -1.66 -39.64
CA PRO A 209 6.75 -1.06 -40.29
C PRO A 209 5.62 -2.06 -40.60
N ARG A 210 5.99 -3.28 -41.02
CA ARG A 210 5.02 -4.35 -41.29
C ARG A 210 4.24 -4.79 -40.05
N GLU A 211 4.86 -4.76 -38.88
CA GLU A 211 4.18 -5.13 -37.63
C GLU A 211 3.26 -4.03 -37.14
N MET A 212 3.65 -2.77 -37.36
CA MET A 212 2.80 -1.61 -37.09
C MET A 212 1.60 -1.57 -38.04
N ASP A 213 1.77 -1.90 -39.33
CA ASP A 213 0.66 -2.02 -40.29
C ASP A 213 -0.34 -3.08 -39.81
N VAL A 214 0.13 -4.26 -39.41
CA VAL A 214 -0.75 -5.32 -38.88
C VAL A 214 -1.45 -4.87 -37.59
N LEU A 215 -0.74 -4.18 -36.70
CA LEU A 215 -1.35 -3.68 -35.46
C LEU A 215 -2.39 -2.59 -35.73
N LEU A 216 -2.17 -1.74 -36.74
CA LEU A 216 -3.14 -0.75 -37.20
C LEU A 216 -4.38 -1.42 -37.78
N ASP A 217 -4.21 -2.45 -38.61
CA ASP A 217 -5.34 -3.24 -39.14
C ASP A 217 -6.15 -3.89 -38.02
N GLU A 218 -5.47 -4.53 -37.04
CA GLU A 218 -6.12 -5.10 -35.85
C GLU A 218 -6.86 -4.01 -35.04
N PHE A 219 -6.30 -2.81 -34.92
CA PHE A 219 -6.96 -1.70 -34.23
C PHE A 219 -8.22 -1.23 -34.96
N VAL A 220 -8.16 -1.07 -36.28
CA VAL A 220 -9.35 -0.69 -37.08
C VAL A 220 -10.44 -1.75 -36.96
N GLU A 221 -10.09 -3.04 -37.02
CA GLU A 221 -11.04 -4.12 -36.78
C GLU A 221 -11.65 -4.06 -35.38
N TYR A 222 -10.88 -3.69 -34.36
CA TYR A 222 -11.36 -3.54 -32.99
C TYR A 222 -12.40 -2.41 -32.87
N GLN A 223 -12.17 -1.27 -33.55
CA GLN A 223 -13.15 -0.18 -33.57
C GLN A 223 -14.48 -0.58 -34.22
N LEU A 224 -14.45 -1.56 -35.13
CA LEU A 224 -15.63 -2.06 -35.84
C LEU A 224 -16.41 -3.13 -35.06
N LEU A 225 -15.89 -3.63 -33.93
CA LEU A 225 -16.63 -4.56 -33.09
C LEU A 225 -17.91 -3.90 -32.56
N GLN A 226 -18.98 -4.66 -32.48
CA GLN A 226 -20.25 -4.28 -31.86
C GLN A 226 -20.34 -4.87 -30.46
N ASP A 227 -21.26 -4.34 -29.65
CA ASP A 227 -21.45 -4.86 -28.29
C ASP A 227 -21.94 -6.33 -28.31
N ASP A 228 -22.69 -6.71 -29.36
CA ASP A 228 -23.16 -8.08 -29.63
C ASP A 228 -22.03 -9.06 -30.01
N ASP A 229 -20.86 -8.56 -30.44
CA ASP A 229 -19.69 -9.41 -30.67
C ASP A 229 -19.09 -9.95 -29.36
N ILE A 230 -19.41 -9.30 -28.23
CA ILE A 230 -19.05 -9.77 -26.90
C ILE A 230 -20.27 -10.48 -26.29
N PRO A 231 -20.19 -11.80 -26.04
CA PRO A 231 -21.31 -12.56 -25.51
C PRO A 231 -21.84 -12.02 -24.17
N SER A 232 -23.15 -12.11 -23.95
CA SER A 232 -23.78 -11.64 -22.70
C SER A 232 -23.19 -12.29 -21.45
N ASP A 233 -22.76 -13.56 -21.52
CA ASP A 233 -22.12 -14.23 -20.37
C ASP A 233 -20.75 -13.64 -20.02
N VAL A 234 -20.06 -13.01 -20.97
CA VAL A 234 -18.81 -12.28 -20.73
C VAL A 234 -19.14 -10.94 -20.06
N TRP A 235 -20.17 -10.24 -20.53
CA TRP A 235 -20.64 -9.01 -19.89
C TRP A 235 -21.13 -9.23 -18.46
N ASP A 236 -21.86 -10.31 -18.20
CA ASP A 236 -22.32 -10.69 -16.87
C ASP A 236 -21.14 -10.92 -15.92
N LYS A 237 -20.07 -11.60 -16.39
CA LYS A 237 -18.84 -11.82 -15.60
C LYS A 237 -18.04 -10.54 -15.41
N ALA A 238 -18.08 -9.63 -16.39
CA ALA A 238 -17.35 -8.38 -16.34
C ALA A 238 -18.03 -7.34 -15.43
N SER A 239 -19.33 -7.45 -15.21
CA SER A 239 -20.12 -6.44 -14.50
C SER A 239 -19.83 -6.41 -12.99
N ILE A 240 -19.53 -5.22 -12.48
CA ILE A 240 -19.42 -4.89 -11.07
C ILE A 240 -20.48 -3.83 -10.78
N VAL A 241 -21.51 -4.23 -10.01
CA VAL A 241 -22.57 -3.34 -9.56
C VAL A 241 -22.15 -2.72 -8.23
N ILE A 242 -22.02 -1.38 -8.20
CA ILE A 242 -21.65 -0.65 -6.97
C ILE A 242 -22.90 -0.14 -6.26
N ASP A 243 -23.86 0.39 -7.00
CA ASP A 243 -25.18 0.83 -6.54
C ASP A 243 -26.24 0.58 -7.64
N ASP A 244 -27.51 0.90 -7.36
CA ASP A 244 -28.64 0.64 -8.27
C ASP A 244 -28.50 1.30 -9.66
N ASP A 245 -27.63 2.31 -9.81
CA ASP A 245 -27.46 3.11 -11.04
C ASP A 245 -26.07 2.99 -11.68
N THR A 246 -25.06 2.43 -10.98
CA THR A 246 -23.66 2.43 -11.44
C THR A 246 -23.12 1.02 -11.62
N THR A 247 -22.95 0.62 -12.87
CA THR A 247 -22.28 -0.64 -13.26
C THR A 247 -20.96 -0.33 -13.94
N TYR A 248 -19.87 -0.92 -13.44
CA TYR A 248 -18.57 -0.91 -14.08
C TYR A 248 -18.32 -2.25 -14.76
N HIS A 249 -17.58 -2.25 -15.87
CA HIS A 249 -17.18 -3.49 -16.54
C HIS A 249 -15.67 -3.70 -16.42
N ARG A 250 -15.29 -4.92 -16.02
CA ARG A 250 -13.91 -5.40 -15.96
C ARG A 250 -13.36 -5.60 -17.36
N MET A 251 -12.56 -4.63 -17.80
CA MET A 251 -11.96 -4.66 -19.13
C MET A 251 -11.00 -5.83 -19.32
N ASP A 252 -10.39 -6.37 -18.26
CA ASP A 252 -9.56 -7.58 -18.37
C ASP A 252 -10.34 -8.83 -18.77
N ILE A 253 -11.60 -8.96 -18.35
CA ILE A 253 -12.48 -10.07 -18.75
C ILE A 253 -12.87 -9.92 -20.22
N VAL A 254 -13.20 -8.70 -20.65
CA VAL A 254 -13.55 -8.39 -22.04
C VAL A 254 -12.36 -8.61 -22.96
N TRP A 255 -11.18 -8.08 -22.62
CA TRP A 255 -9.96 -8.27 -23.40
C TRP A 255 -9.46 -9.71 -23.41
N HIS A 256 -9.69 -10.47 -22.33
CA HIS A 256 -9.46 -11.91 -22.35
C HIS A 256 -10.29 -12.57 -23.44
N HIS A 257 -11.59 -12.26 -23.55
CA HIS A 257 -12.43 -12.77 -24.62
C HIS A 257 -11.93 -12.34 -26.01
N ILE A 258 -11.67 -11.04 -26.21
CA ILE A 258 -11.16 -10.49 -27.48
C ILE A 258 -9.87 -11.21 -27.92
N SER A 259 -8.97 -11.51 -26.98
CA SER A 259 -7.71 -12.21 -27.26
C SER A 259 -7.89 -13.63 -27.79
N THR A 260 -9.06 -14.24 -27.56
CA THR A 260 -9.38 -15.61 -28.00
C THR A 260 -10.12 -15.66 -29.33
N LEU A 261 -10.57 -14.52 -29.86
CA LEU A 261 -11.31 -14.46 -31.12
C LEU A 261 -10.43 -14.94 -32.28
N LYS A 262 -10.99 -15.82 -33.12
CA LYS A 262 -10.30 -16.40 -34.26
C LYS A 262 -10.88 -15.93 -35.58
N ALA A 263 -10.01 -15.67 -36.54
CA ALA A 263 -10.36 -15.42 -37.92
C ALA A 263 -10.77 -16.75 -38.60
N PRO A 264 -11.41 -16.71 -39.78
CA PRO A 264 -11.80 -17.91 -40.52
C PRO A 264 -10.63 -18.88 -40.81
N ASP A 265 -9.41 -18.36 -40.87
CA ASP A 265 -8.16 -19.12 -41.07
C ASP A 265 -7.61 -19.75 -39.77
N SER A 266 -8.37 -19.69 -38.67
CA SER A 266 -8.03 -20.17 -37.32
C SER A 266 -6.90 -19.40 -36.61
N ARG A 267 -6.41 -18.29 -37.16
CA ARG A 267 -5.46 -17.40 -36.47
C ARG A 267 -6.20 -16.49 -35.49
N LEU A 268 -5.50 -16.01 -34.48
CA LEU A 268 -6.05 -15.01 -33.56
C LEU A 268 -6.29 -13.70 -34.30
N ARG A 269 -7.49 -13.11 -34.16
CA ARG A 269 -7.86 -11.85 -34.83
C ARG A 269 -7.07 -10.66 -34.30
N PHE A 270 -6.86 -10.59 -32.98
CA PHE A 270 -6.26 -9.45 -32.29
C PHE A 270 -4.95 -9.82 -31.60
N SER A 271 -4.05 -10.47 -32.34
CA SER A 271 -2.85 -11.11 -31.78
C SER A 271 -1.84 -10.15 -31.14
N ARG A 272 -1.74 -8.93 -31.68
CA ARG A 272 -0.83 -7.88 -31.23
C ARG A 272 -1.56 -6.88 -30.35
N LEU A 273 -2.74 -6.44 -30.77
CA LEU A 273 -3.54 -5.47 -30.03
C LEU A 273 -3.91 -5.98 -28.64
N SER A 274 -4.30 -7.25 -28.50
CA SER A 274 -4.59 -7.82 -27.18
C SER A 274 -3.35 -7.85 -26.28
N LYS A 275 -2.13 -7.99 -26.82
CA LYS A 275 -0.90 -7.89 -26.00
C LYS A 275 -0.68 -6.48 -25.48
N VAL A 276 -0.95 -5.46 -26.30
CA VAL A 276 -0.89 -4.06 -25.87
C VAL A 276 -1.92 -3.80 -24.77
N ALA A 277 -3.18 -4.18 -24.99
CA ALA A 277 -4.25 -3.98 -24.01
C ALA A 277 -4.00 -4.73 -22.70
N MET A 278 -3.57 -6.00 -22.76
CA MET A 278 -3.21 -6.76 -21.57
C MET A 278 -2.03 -6.12 -20.81
N LEU A 279 -1.04 -5.57 -21.52
CA LEU A 279 0.06 -4.84 -20.87
C LEU A 279 -0.45 -3.62 -20.10
N VAL A 280 -1.39 -2.86 -20.69
CA VAL A 280 -2.00 -1.71 -20.00
C VAL A 280 -2.77 -2.14 -18.76
N LEU A 281 -3.51 -3.25 -18.84
CA LEU A 281 -4.33 -3.78 -17.74
C LEU A 281 -3.51 -4.32 -16.56
N ILE A 282 -2.25 -4.71 -16.77
CA ILE A 282 -1.36 -5.15 -15.68
C ILE A 282 -0.56 -4.00 -15.06
N ILE A 283 -0.73 -2.75 -15.53
CA ILE A 283 -0.05 -1.61 -14.92
C ILE A 283 -0.62 -1.42 -13.51
N PRO A 284 0.24 -1.43 -12.47
CA PRO A 284 -0.21 -1.21 -11.10
C PRO A 284 -0.74 0.22 -10.97
N HIS A 285 -1.94 0.36 -10.41
CA HIS A 285 -2.65 1.63 -10.26
C HIS A 285 -2.95 1.99 -8.81
N SER A 286 -2.70 1.08 -7.89
CA SER A 286 -2.85 1.25 -6.47
C SER A 286 -1.71 0.52 -5.78
N ASN A 287 -1.25 1.08 -4.66
CA ASN A 287 -0.31 0.42 -3.78
C ASN A 287 -1.00 -0.54 -2.79
N ALA A 288 -2.33 -0.72 -2.89
CA ALA A 288 -3.12 -1.50 -1.95
C ALA A 288 -2.69 -2.97 -1.88
N GLU A 289 -2.25 -3.55 -3.00
CA GLU A 289 -1.71 -4.92 -3.01
C GLU A 289 -0.40 -4.99 -2.21
N GLU A 290 0.52 -4.06 -2.43
CA GLU A 290 1.76 -3.94 -1.68
C GLU A 290 1.51 -3.66 -0.20
N GLU A 291 0.56 -2.80 0.13
CA GLU A 291 0.14 -2.51 1.50
C GLU A 291 -0.46 -3.73 2.20
N ARG A 292 -1.23 -4.54 1.47
CA ARG A 292 -1.72 -5.84 1.96
C ARG A 292 -0.55 -6.78 2.27
N VAL A 293 0.43 -6.88 1.37
CA VAL A 293 1.67 -7.65 1.62
C VAL A 293 2.42 -7.10 2.85
N PHE A 294 2.54 -5.78 2.98
CA PHE A 294 3.19 -5.12 4.12
C PHE A 294 2.44 -5.33 5.43
N SER A 295 1.12 -5.39 5.39
CA SER A 295 0.27 -5.72 6.54
C SER A 295 0.50 -7.17 6.99
N MET A 296 0.61 -8.10 6.04
CA MET A 296 0.93 -9.50 6.33
C MET A 296 2.30 -9.68 7.00
N VAL A 297 3.28 -8.82 6.69
CA VAL A 297 4.61 -8.83 7.32
C VAL A 297 4.78 -7.84 8.45
N ARG A 298 3.70 -7.23 8.97
CA ARG A 298 3.79 -6.24 10.07
C ARG A 298 4.55 -6.78 11.29
N LYS A 299 4.39 -8.08 11.59
CA LYS A 299 5.10 -8.77 12.69
C LYS A 299 6.61 -8.91 12.48
N ASN A 300 7.09 -8.72 11.24
CA ASN A 300 8.51 -8.72 10.89
C ASN A 300 9.14 -7.32 11.01
N LYS A 301 8.33 -6.26 11.15
CA LYS A 301 8.77 -4.86 11.29
C LYS A 301 8.96 -4.43 12.75
N THR A 302 8.30 -5.08 13.70
CA THR A 302 8.49 -4.82 15.14
C THR A 302 9.67 -5.64 15.68
N ALA A 303 10.36 -5.13 16.70
CA ALA A 303 11.54 -5.78 17.34
C ALA A 303 11.18 -7.05 18.14
N PHE A 304 10.32 -7.89 17.58
CA PHE A 304 9.99 -9.21 18.12
C PHE A 304 11.03 -10.24 17.66
N ARG A 305 11.21 -11.27 18.48
CA ARG A 305 12.25 -12.30 18.36
C ARG A 305 12.31 -13.10 17.03
N PRO A 306 11.28 -13.17 16.15
CA PRO A 306 11.39 -13.85 14.86
C PRO A 306 11.41 -12.84 13.70
N ALA A 307 12.39 -11.93 13.67
CA ALA A 307 12.67 -11.15 12.47
C ALA A 307 13.28 -12.10 11.41
N LEU A 308 12.48 -12.48 10.43
CA LEU A 308 12.91 -13.27 9.27
C LEU A 308 13.72 -12.40 8.32
N ASP A 309 14.81 -12.96 7.78
CA ASP A 309 15.65 -12.29 6.80
C ASP A 309 14.84 -11.95 5.53
N PRO A 310 14.73 -10.66 5.16
CA PRO A 310 13.99 -10.21 3.98
C PRO A 310 14.51 -10.81 2.67
N LYS A 311 15.83 -11.04 2.54
CA LYS A 311 16.46 -11.49 1.29
C LYS A 311 16.41 -13.00 1.07
N GLY A 312 15.93 -13.75 2.07
CA GLY A 312 15.83 -15.21 1.99
C GLY A 312 14.46 -15.70 2.41
N MET A 313 14.36 -16.16 3.66
CA MET A 313 13.20 -16.90 4.15
C MET A 313 11.89 -16.13 4.05
N LEU A 314 11.90 -14.82 4.33
CA LEU A 314 10.69 -14.01 4.24
C LEU A 314 10.17 -13.93 2.80
N SER A 315 11.04 -13.63 1.84
CA SER A 315 10.67 -13.54 0.43
C SER A 315 10.08 -14.87 -0.05
N SER A 316 10.72 -16.00 0.26
CA SER A 316 10.21 -17.32 -0.14
C SER A 316 8.84 -17.65 0.47
N ILE A 317 8.64 -17.34 1.77
CA ILE A 317 7.36 -17.56 2.44
C ILE A 317 6.27 -16.66 1.84
N LEU A 318 6.59 -15.40 1.54
CA LEU A 318 5.65 -14.49 0.90
C LEU A 318 5.27 -14.96 -0.50
N THR A 319 6.23 -15.38 -1.32
CA THR A 319 5.94 -15.92 -2.67
C THR A 319 4.98 -17.12 -2.58
N ILE A 320 5.22 -18.06 -1.66
CA ILE A 320 4.33 -19.22 -1.46
C ILE A 320 2.95 -18.75 -0.99
N LYS A 321 2.90 -17.80 -0.06
CA LYS A 321 1.63 -17.33 0.53
C LYS A 321 0.81 -16.47 -0.43
N LEU A 322 1.45 -15.78 -1.37
CA LEU A 322 0.78 -15.03 -2.44
C LEU A 322 0.34 -15.96 -3.58
N ALA A 323 1.12 -17.00 -3.89
CA ALA A 323 0.77 -17.99 -4.92
C ALA A 323 -0.33 -18.97 -4.49
N HIS A 324 -0.56 -19.14 -3.18
CA HIS A 324 -1.58 -20.03 -2.64
C HIS A 324 -2.60 -19.23 -1.82
N THR A 325 -3.77 -18.99 -2.41
CA THR A 325 -4.93 -18.35 -1.77
C THR A 325 -5.69 -19.29 -0.83
N GLU A 326 -5.48 -20.60 -0.96
CA GLU A 326 -6.11 -21.62 -0.13
C GLU A 326 -5.48 -21.70 1.27
N ALA A 327 -6.26 -22.18 2.23
CA ALA A 327 -5.77 -22.36 3.59
C ALA A 327 -4.65 -23.40 3.61
N ALA A 328 -3.58 -23.15 4.38
CA ALA A 328 -2.37 -23.98 4.38
C ALA A 328 -2.58 -25.49 4.67
N HIS A 329 -3.74 -25.88 5.22
CA HIS A 329 -4.10 -27.27 5.46
C HIS A 329 -4.67 -28.00 4.22
N GLN A 330 -5.05 -27.25 3.18
CA GLN A 330 -5.52 -27.78 1.89
C GLN A 330 -4.38 -27.96 0.89
N PHE A 331 -3.22 -27.32 1.17
CA PHE A 331 -2.04 -27.46 0.34
C PHE A 331 -1.45 -28.87 0.42
N GLU A 332 -1.61 -29.65 -0.66
CA GLU A 332 -0.92 -30.92 -0.84
C GLU A 332 0.36 -30.72 -1.68
N PRO A 333 1.56 -30.80 -1.06
CA PRO A 333 2.81 -30.63 -1.80
C PRO A 333 3.02 -31.77 -2.78
N ASN A 334 3.32 -31.43 -4.04
CA ASN A 334 3.62 -32.43 -5.05
C ASN A 334 4.89 -33.24 -4.70
N LYS A 335 5.00 -34.44 -5.29
CA LYS A 335 6.08 -35.39 -4.98
C LYS A 335 7.48 -34.83 -5.24
N GLU A 336 7.62 -33.95 -6.23
CA GLU A 336 8.90 -33.31 -6.59
C GLU A 336 9.35 -32.30 -5.53
N LEU A 337 8.43 -31.46 -5.05
CA LEU A 337 8.68 -30.50 -3.98
C LEU A 337 9.09 -31.23 -2.69
N LEU A 338 8.39 -32.31 -2.33
CA LEU A 338 8.75 -33.15 -1.18
C LEU A 338 10.15 -33.76 -1.31
N LYS A 339 10.52 -34.23 -2.50
CA LYS A 339 11.85 -34.80 -2.76
C LYS A 339 12.94 -33.72 -2.61
N THR A 340 12.70 -32.53 -3.14
CA THR A 340 13.62 -31.40 -3.09
C THR A 340 13.79 -30.88 -1.66
N ALA A 341 12.69 -30.72 -0.91
CA ALA A 341 12.72 -30.31 0.50
C ALA A 341 13.48 -31.31 1.39
N LYS A 342 13.30 -32.62 1.16
CA LYS A 342 14.08 -33.67 1.85
C LYS A 342 15.57 -33.58 1.53
N SER A 343 15.92 -33.29 0.27
CA SER A 343 17.31 -33.09 -0.16
C SER A 343 17.95 -31.87 0.53
N ALA A 344 17.27 -30.72 0.52
CA ALA A 344 17.74 -29.51 1.19
C ALA A 344 17.89 -29.71 2.72
N THR A 345 16.92 -30.39 3.35
CA THR A 345 16.99 -30.73 4.78
C THR A 345 18.21 -31.61 5.09
N ARG A 346 18.52 -32.56 4.21
CA ARG A 346 19.70 -33.41 4.34
C ARG A 346 21.00 -32.59 4.25
N GLN A 347 21.09 -31.68 3.28
CA GLN A 347 22.26 -30.81 3.11
C GLN A 347 22.47 -29.89 4.33
N ILE A 348 21.39 -29.29 4.86
CA ILE A 348 21.46 -28.47 6.07
C ILE A 348 21.93 -29.32 7.27
N LYS A 349 21.39 -30.53 7.44
CA LYS A 349 21.83 -31.45 8.51
C LYS A 349 23.28 -31.87 8.33
N GLU A 350 23.77 -32.01 7.11
CA GLU A 350 25.17 -32.33 6.81
C GLU A 350 26.08 -31.12 7.11
N ALA A 351 25.67 -29.90 6.77
CA ALA A 351 26.39 -28.66 7.09
C ALA A 351 26.43 -28.34 8.60
N HIS A 352 25.39 -28.69 9.35
CA HIS A 352 25.29 -28.47 10.80
C HIS A 352 25.83 -29.62 11.65
N LYS A 353 26.38 -30.68 11.05
CA LYS A 353 27.14 -31.69 11.80
C LYS A 353 28.42 -31.03 12.34
N SER A 354 28.39 -30.62 13.61
CA SER A 354 29.59 -30.21 14.33
C SER A 354 30.71 -31.26 14.15
N PRO A 355 31.97 -30.86 13.91
CA PRO A 355 33.06 -31.82 13.76
C PRO A 355 33.15 -32.65 15.04
N LYS A 356 33.10 -33.98 14.91
CA LYS A 356 33.18 -34.92 16.04
C LYS A 356 34.36 -34.51 16.95
N LYS A 357 34.07 -34.12 18.20
CA LYS A 357 35.10 -33.88 19.22
C LYS A 357 35.94 -35.16 19.33
N LYS A 358 37.20 -35.13 18.89
CA LYS A 358 38.16 -36.22 19.13
C LYS A 358 38.33 -36.36 20.65
N LYS A 359 37.83 -37.46 21.24
CA LYS A 359 38.14 -37.81 22.64
C LYS A 359 39.65 -38.01 22.75
N ILE A 360 40.33 -37.13 23.47
CA ILE A 360 41.74 -37.34 23.84
C ILE A 360 41.71 -38.20 25.10
N HIS A 361 42.15 -39.45 24.99
CA HIS A 361 42.39 -40.31 26.15
C HIS A 361 43.79 -40.01 26.69
N PHE A 362 43.89 -39.50 27.93
CA PHE A 362 45.15 -39.49 28.68
C PHE A 362 45.26 -40.83 29.43
N LEU A 363 46.43 -41.47 29.39
CA LEU A 363 46.62 -42.77 30.05
C LEU A 363 46.69 -42.58 31.58
N PRO A 364 46.06 -43.47 32.39
CA PRO A 364 45.88 -43.26 33.84
C PRO A 364 47.17 -43.03 34.64
N ARG A 365 48.30 -43.62 34.21
CA ARG A 365 49.60 -43.48 34.89
C ARG A 365 50.19 -42.08 34.75
N GLU A 366 49.97 -41.42 33.61
CA GLU A 366 50.50 -40.09 33.31
C GLU A 366 49.72 -39.02 34.10
N THR A 367 48.40 -39.18 34.21
CA THR A 367 47.54 -38.31 35.03
C THR A 367 47.89 -38.42 36.52
N GLN A 368 48.22 -39.62 37.00
CA GLN A 368 48.55 -39.85 38.42
C GLN A 368 49.93 -39.29 38.80
N ALA A 369 50.91 -39.34 37.88
CA ALA A 369 52.21 -38.71 38.07
C ALA A 369 52.11 -37.19 38.07
N LEU A 370 51.33 -36.61 37.14
CA LEU A 370 51.11 -35.16 37.06
C LEU A 370 50.38 -34.64 38.30
N MET A 371 49.35 -35.35 38.80
CA MET A 371 48.65 -34.97 40.02
C MET A 371 49.56 -35.04 41.27
N LYS A 372 50.39 -36.09 41.41
CA LYS A 372 51.35 -36.18 42.53
C LYS A 372 52.40 -35.07 42.50
N ALA A 373 52.92 -34.73 41.32
CA ALA A 373 53.87 -33.63 41.18
C ALA A 373 53.22 -32.28 41.53
N THR A 374 51.96 -32.07 41.12
CA THR A 374 51.20 -30.85 41.41
C THR A 374 50.84 -30.74 42.89
N GLU A 375 50.50 -31.85 43.57
CA GLU A 375 50.24 -31.88 45.02
C GLU A 375 51.49 -31.66 45.88
N ALA A 376 52.66 -32.17 45.45
CA ALA A 376 53.93 -31.91 46.14
C ALA A 376 54.33 -30.43 46.04
N PHE A 377 54.15 -29.81 44.86
CA PHE A 377 54.40 -28.38 44.64
C PHE A 377 53.41 -27.46 45.38
N TYR A 378 52.14 -27.87 45.53
CA TYR A 378 51.13 -27.10 46.28
C TYR A 378 51.45 -26.99 47.78
N LYS A 379 52.20 -27.94 48.35
CA LYS A 379 52.55 -27.97 49.78
C LYS A 379 53.72 -27.05 50.17
N GLU A 380 54.53 -26.60 49.21
CA GLU A 380 55.68 -25.70 49.47
C GLU A 380 55.37 -24.20 49.28
N GLY A 381 54.12 -23.84 48.99
CA GLY A 381 53.58 -22.49 49.26
C GLY A 381 54.09 -21.34 48.39
N ASN A 382 54.84 -21.56 47.31
CA ASN A 382 55.27 -20.51 46.38
C ASN A 382 54.69 -20.75 44.97
N PHE A 383 53.65 -19.98 44.62
CA PHE A 383 52.93 -20.09 43.34
C PHE A 383 53.49 -19.12 42.29
N ASP A 384 54.36 -19.62 41.41
CA ASP A 384 54.67 -18.98 40.12
C ASP A 384 54.20 -19.90 38.97
N PRO A 385 53.18 -19.50 38.20
CA PRO A 385 52.67 -20.28 37.06
C PRO A 385 53.73 -20.63 36.01
N ASP A 386 54.77 -19.80 35.85
CA ASP A 386 55.81 -20.02 34.85
C ASP A 386 56.79 -21.14 35.26
N ALA A 387 56.97 -21.38 36.56
CA ALA A 387 57.84 -22.44 37.07
C ALA A 387 57.27 -23.85 36.76
N ILE A 388 55.95 -24.02 36.86
CA ILE A 388 55.27 -25.27 36.47
C ILE A 388 55.47 -25.53 34.98
N TRP A 389 55.38 -24.48 34.15
CA TRP A 389 55.58 -24.58 32.71
C TRP A 389 57.01 -24.96 32.34
N GLN A 390 58.01 -24.39 33.02
CA GLN A 390 59.41 -24.77 32.84
C GLN A 390 59.68 -26.23 33.25
N CYS A 391 59.09 -26.71 34.35
CA CYS A 391 59.18 -28.11 34.75
C CYS A 391 58.60 -29.06 33.70
N ILE A 392 57.42 -28.76 33.15
CA ILE A 392 56.80 -29.59 32.09
C ILE A 392 57.63 -29.59 30.81
N ASN A 393 58.23 -28.44 30.45
CA ASN A 393 59.10 -28.36 29.28
C ASN A 393 60.43 -29.10 29.46
N ASN A 394 60.99 -29.11 30.67
CA ASN A 394 62.31 -29.70 30.93
C ASN A 394 62.26 -31.21 31.22
N ASP A 395 61.07 -31.80 31.45
CA ASP A 395 60.93 -33.23 31.63
C ASP A 395 61.10 -34.00 30.30
N GLU A 396 62.13 -34.85 30.26
CA GLU A 396 62.54 -35.59 29.05
C GLU A 396 61.46 -36.57 28.57
N SER A 397 60.61 -37.07 29.48
CA SER A 397 59.51 -37.98 29.14
C SER A 397 58.37 -37.21 28.45
N CYS A 398 58.07 -36.01 28.93
CA CYS A 398 57.07 -35.12 28.32
C CYS A 398 57.48 -34.64 26.91
N GLN A 399 58.77 -34.37 26.70
CA GLN A 399 59.31 -34.04 25.38
C GLN A 399 59.21 -35.22 24.41
N LYS A 400 59.59 -36.44 24.84
CA LYS A 400 59.47 -37.66 24.02
C LYS A 400 58.03 -37.96 23.61
N LEU A 401 57.05 -37.65 24.47
CA LEU A 401 55.62 -37.83 24.19
C LEU A 401 54.97 -36.66 23.42
N LYS A 402 55.73 -35.60 23.07
CA LYS A 402 55.26 -34.39 22.35
C LYS A 402 54.08 -33.68 23.03
N ILE A 403 53.97 -33.77 24.35
CA ILE A 403 52.84 -33.19 25.11
C ILE A 403 52.94 -31.66 25.13
N THR A 404 54.16 -31.12 25.22
CA THR A 404 54.47 -29.68 25.21
C THR A 404 53.96 -28.96 23.96
N GLU A 405 54.15 -29.55 22.78
CA GLU A 405 53.62 -29.04 21.50
C GLU A 405 52.08 -28.97 21.47
N LYS A 406 51.41 -29.94 22.12
CA LYS A 406 49.95 -30.04 22.13
C LYS A 406 49.32 -29.00 23.05
N TYR A 407 49.94 -28.71 24.19
CA TYR A 407 49.52 -27.64 25.10
C TYR A 407 49.80 -26.24 24.53
N GLY A 408 50.93 -26.05 23.83
CA GLY A 408 51.20 -24.81 23.09
C GLY A 408 50.12 -24.48 22.04
N LYS A 409 49.61 -25.51 21.34
CA LYS A 409 48.47 -25.34 20.42
C LYS A 409 47.15 -25.00 21.11
N MET A 410 46.89 -25.48 22.33
CA MET A 410 45.68 -25.09 23.08
C MET A 410 45.70 -23.63 23.51
N GLN A 411 46.86 -23.09 23.92
CA GLN A 411 46.98 -21.66 24.23
C GLN A 411 46.79 -20.78 22.98
N LEU A 412 47.33 -21.20 21.83
CA LEU A 412 47.09 -20.52 20.55
C LEU A 412 45.60 -20.54 20.15
N LEU A 413 44.89 -21.65 20.41
CA LEU A 413 43.44 -21.75 20.16
C LEU A 413 42.59 -20.89 21.10
N ASN A 414 43.03 -20.65 22.33
CA ASN A 414 42.34 -19.78 23.29
C ASN A 414 42.67 -18.29 23.14
N LYS A 415 43.75 -17.92 22.42
CA LYS A 415 44.05 -16.52 22.05
C LYS A 415 43.39 -16.08 20.73
N VAL A 416 42.83 -17.02 19.96
CA VAL A 416 42.15 -16.76 18.67
C VAL A 416 40.62 -16.95 18.79
N LYS A 417 40.09 -16.96 20.01
CA LYS A 417 38.68 -16.73 20.32
C LYS A 417 38.59 -15.52 21.25
#